data_AF-A0A965F2L1-F1
#
_entry.id   AF-A0A965F2L1-F1
#
_cell.length_a   1.000
_cell.length_b   1.000
_cell.length_c   1.000
_cell.angle_alpha   90.00
_cell.angle_beta   90.00
_cell.angle_gamma   90.00
#
_symmetry.space_group_name_H-M   'P 1'
#
loop_
_entity.id
_entity.type
_entity.pdbx_description
1 polymer ?
#
loop_
_entity_poly.entity_id
_entity_poly.type
_entity_poly.pdbx_seq_one_letter_code
_entity_poly.pdbx_strand_id
1 'polypeptide(L)'
;MDGVVTAVSPYRVLGSPEGLGIVITPSGMPDVAVNVTHVEPGPDGAVPRVGSAVGAGRTVLGRVRDMSRVETPAIARYTNDAGNHVTVELLRQTTGPGA
;
A
#
# COMPACT_ATOMS: atom_id res chain seq x y z
N MET A 1 -0.51 -10.21 -7.30
CA MET A 1 -1.15 -9.98 -8.61
C MET A 1 -0.15 -9.30 -9.52
N ASP A 2 -0.39 -9.35 -10.83
CA ASP A 2 0.35 -8.52 -11.78
C ASP A 2 -0.43 -7.23 -12.04
N GLY A 3 0.27 -6.13 -12.31
CA GLY A 3 -0.35 -4.84 -12.51
C GLY A 3 0.65 -3.71 -12.70
N VAL A 4 0.15 -2.48 -12.60
CA VAL A 4 0.96 -1.26 -12.70
C VAL A 4 0.69 -0.36 -11.50
N VAL A 5 1.75 0.20 -10.93
CA VAL A 5 1.64 1.23 -9.90
C VAL A 5 1.06 2.50 -10.51
N THR A 6 -0.09 2.95 -10.03
CA THR A 6 -0.79 4.14 -10.55
C THR A 6 -0.69 5.35 -9.63
N ALA A 7 -0.45 5.14 -8.34
CA ALA A 7 -0.12 6.22 -7.41
C ALA A 7 0.80 5.74 -6.29
N VAL A 8 1.64 6.66 -5.81
CA VAL A 8 2.41 6.52 -4.58
C VAL A 8 2.34 7.84 -3.84
N SER A 9 1.92 7.80 -2.58
CA SER A 9 1.74 8.99 -1.75
C SER A 9 2.06 8.70 -0.28
N PRO A 10 2.34 9.73 0.54
CA PRO A 10 2.42 9.53 1.98
C PRO A 10 1.09 9.01 2.52
N TYR A 11 1.12 7.88 3.23
CA TYR A 11 -0.01 7.47 4.06
C TYR A 11 -0.04 8.37 5.28
N ARG A 12 -1.19 8.99 5.57
CA ARG A 12 -1.31 9.96 6.66
C ARG A 12 -2.32 9.50 7.70
N VAL A 13 -1.91 9.54 8.96
CA VAL A 13 -2.79 9.34 10.12
C VAL A 13 -2.87 10.67 10.85
N LEU A 14 -4.10 11.19 11.01
CA LEU A 14 -4.36 12.49 11.66
C LEU A 14 -3.51 13.65 11.09
N GLY A 15 -3.20 13.61 9.79
CA GLY A 15 -2.41 14.62 9.09
C GLY A 15 -0.89 14.37 9.09
N SER A 16 -0.37 13.52 9.97
CA SER A 16 1.05 13.15 10.03
C SER A 16 1.37 12.03 9.03
N PRO A 17 2.49 12.10 8.28
CA PRO A 17 2.90 11.03 7.39
C PRO A 17 3.43 9.83 8.18
N GLU A 18 2.76 8.69 8.04
CA GLU A 18 3.03 7.44 8.77
C GLU A 18 3.27 6.28 7.79
N GLY A 19 4.09 6.56 6.77
CA GLY A 19 4.47 5.60 5.73
C GLY A 19 3.95 5.99 4.34
N LEU A 20 3.75 4.99 3.51
CA LEU A 20 3.39 5.09 2.10
C LEU A 20 2.06 4.38 1.83
N GLY A 21 1.25 5.01 0.98
CA GLY A 21 0.13 4.40 0.29
C GLY A 21 0.53 4.15 -1.17
N ILE A 22 0.33 2.93 -1.64
CA ILE A 22 0.62 2.50 -3.01
C ILE A 22 -0.67 2.03 -3.64
N VAL A 23 -0.99 2.57 -4.82
CA VAL A 23 -2.15 2.17 -5.60
C VAL A 23 -1.68 1.39 -6.82
N ILE A 24 -2.28 0.23 -7.03
CA ILE A 24 -1.94 -0.66 -8.14
C ILE A 24 -3.21 -0.97 -8.92
N THR A 25 -3.17 -0.75 -10.23
CA THR A 25 -4.23 -1.23 -11.13
C THR A 25 -3.86 -2.63 -11.60
N PRO A 26 -4.66 -3.67 -11.31
CA PRO A 26 -4.38 -5.03 -11.76
C PRO A 26 -4.45 -5.16 -13.27
N SER A 27 -3.60 -6.03 -13.83
CA SER A 27 -3.68 -6.40 -15.24
C SER A 27 -5.02 -7.08 -15.54
N GLY A 28 -5.73 -6.59 -16.55
CA GLY A 28 -7.05 -7.12 -16.95
C GLY A 28 -8.24 -6.61 -16.12
N MET A 29 -8.02 -5.74 -15.14
CA MET A 29 -9.09 -5.13 -14.32
C MET A 29 -8.86 -3.61 -14.15
N PRO A 30 -9.00 -2.82 -15.24
CA PRO A 30 -8.67 -1.40 -15.23
C PRO A 30 -9.61 -0.54 -14.36
N ASP A 31 -10.79 -1.06 -14.02
CA ASP A 31 -11.77 -0.44 -13.12
C ASP A 31 -11.54 -0.82 -11.65
N VAL A 32 -10.44 -1.48 -11.33
CA VAL A 32 -10.08 -1.87 -9.96
C VAL A 32 -8.78 -1.18 -9.55
N ALA A 33 -8.80 -0.60 -8.36
CA ALA A 33 -7.61 -0.17 -7.64
C ALA A 33 -7.37 -1.08 -6.44
N VAL A 34 -6.13 -1.52 -6.29
CA VAL A 34 -5.64 -2.16 -5.07
C VAL A 34 -4.82 -1.14 -4.31
N ASN A 35 -5.33 -0.71 -3.17
CA ASN A 35 -4.62 0.18 -2.26
C ASN A 35 -3.86 -0.66 -1.24
N VAL A 36 -2.57 -0.36 -1.07
CA VAL A 36 -1.71 -0.95 -0.05
C VAL A 36 -1.17 0.17 0.83
N THR A 37 -1.44 0.12 2.14
CA THR A 37 -0.98 1.13 3.12
C THR A 37 -0.17 0.49 4.25
N HIS A 38 0.35 1.32 5.15
CA HIS A 38 1.29 0.91 6.22
C HIS A 38 2.60 0.35 5.66
N VAL A 39 3.07 0.92 4.55
CA VAL A 39 4.32 0.52 3.90
C VAL A 39 5.41 1.55 4.18
N GLU A 40 6.62 1.09 4.47
CA GLU A 40 7.83 1.91 4.47
C GLU A 40 8.78 1.49 3.33
N PRO A 41 9.74 2.34 2.94
CA PRO A 41 10.71 1.99 1.90
C PRO A 41 11.41 0.65 2.16
N GLY A 42 11.76 -0.03 1.07
CA GLY A 42 12.45 -1.31 1.09
C GLY A 42 13.81 -1.25 1.81
N PRO A 43 14.49 -2.40 2.01
CA PRO A 43 15.80 -2.45 2.66
C PRO A 43 16.87 -1.58 1.98
N ASP A 44 16.74 -1.38 0.67
CA ASP A 44 17.58 -0.53 -0.18
C ASP A 44 17.12 0.94 -0.20
N GLY A 45 16.09 1.29 0.58
CA GLY A 45 15.45 2.60 0.56
C GLY A 45 14.58 2.85 -0.67
N ALA A 46 14.40 1.86 -1.54
CA ALA A 46 13.62 2.04 -2.75
C ALA A 46 12.14 2.20 -2.45
N VAL A 47 11.51 3.11 -3.20
CA VAL A 47 10.08 3.34 -3.24
C VAL A 47 9.58 2.96 -4.64
N PRO A 48 8.47 2.23 -4.77
CA PRO A 48 7.87 1.95 -6.06
C PRO A 48 7.63 3.23 -6.87
N ARG A 49 7.83 3.16 -8.19
CA ARG A 49 7.59 4.30 -9.08
C ARG A 49 6.26 4.15 -9.77
N VAL A 50 5.52 5.26 -9.92
CA VAL A 50 4.33 5.30 -10.77
C VAL A 50 4.71 4.88 -12.19
N GLY A 51 3.87 4.05 -12.82
CA GLY A 51 4.11 3.44 -14.12
C GLY A 51 4.96 2.18 -14.09
N SER A 52 5.54 1.79 -12.94
CA SER A 52 6.28 0.52 -12.85
C SER A 52 5.34 -0.68 -12.82
N ALA A 53 5.74 -1.74 -13.54
CA ALA A 53 5.06 -3.02 -13.49
C ALA A 53 5.35 -3.74 -12.17
N VAL A 54 4.32 -4.38 -11.62
CA VAL A 54 4.44 -5.26 -10.46
C VAL A 54 4.08 -6.68 -10.85
N GLY A 55 4.81 -7.65 -10.30
CA GLY A 55 4.58 -9.07 -10.49
C GLY A 55 4.22 -9.77 -9.17
N ALA A 56 3.22 -10.66 -9.22
CA ALA A 56 2.74 -11.41 -8.07
C ALA A 56 3.87 -12.23 -7.43
N GLY A 57 4.14 -12.01 -6.13
CA GLY A 57 5.16 -12.74 -5.38
C GLY A 57 6.60 -12.47 -5.82
N ARG A 58 6.82 -11.50 -6.73
CA ARG A 58 8.15 -11.16 -7.28
C ARG A 58 8.55 -9.74 -6.96
N THR A 59 7.63 -8.80 -7.08
CA THR A 59 7.90 -7.38 -6.82
C THR A 59 7.73 -7.07 -5.34
N VAL A 60 8.80 -6.64 -4.70
CA VAL A 60 8.76 -6.09 -3.34
C VAL A 60 8.25 -4.66 -3.42
N LEU A 61 7.16 -4.37 -2.71
CA LEU A 61 6.55 -3.03 -2.66
C LEU A 61 7.15 -2.15 -1.55
N GLY A 62 7.78 -2.77 -0.55
CA GLY A 62 8.36 -2.11 0.61
C GLY A 62 8.43 -3.07 1.80
N ARG A 63 8.51 -2.50 3.01
CA ARG A 63 8.44 -3.22 4.28
C ARG A 63 7.19 -2.79 5.06
N VAL A 64 6.78 -3.62 6.01
CA VAL A 64 5.73 -3.26 6.96
C VAL A 64 6.25 -2.11 7.83
N ARG A 65 5.52 -1.00 7.87
CA ARG A 65 5.83 0.13 8.74
C ARG A 65 5.49 -0.23 10.19
N ASP A 66 6.36 0.15 11.12
CA ASP A 66 6.03 0.09 12.55
C ASP A 66 5.02 1.18 12.92
N MET A 67 3.78 0.77 13.18
CA MET A 67 2.63 1.60 13.54
C MET A 67 2.32 1.56 15.04
N SER A 68 3.10 0.81 15.84
CA SER A 68 2.80 0.55 17.27
C SER A 68 2.75 1.81 18.16
N ARG A 69 3.31 2.93 17.70
CA ARG A 69 3.27 4.23 18.38
C ARG A 69 2.23 5.20 17.83
N VAL A 70 1.60 4.83 16.72
CA VAL A 70 0.64 5.65 15.97
C VAL A 70 -0.77 5.13 16.20
N GLU A 71 -0.92 3.81 16.18
CA GLU A 71 -2.18 3.11 16.35
C GLU A 71 -2.03 2.00 17.39
N THR A 72 -3.16 1.51 17.92
CA THR A 72 -3.20 0.30 18.75
C THR A 72 -4.04 -0.76 18.05
N PRO A 73 -3.42 -1.61 17.22
CA PRO A 73 -4.13 -2.67 16.52
C PRO A 73 -4.85 -3.61 17.50
N ALA A 74 -6.07 -4.04 17.17
CA ALA A 74 -6.87 -4.92 18.04
C ALA A 74 -6.17 -6.26 18.36
N ILE A 75 -5.26 -6.70 17.48
CA ILE A 75 -4.48 -7.93 17.61
C ILE A 75 -3.12 -7.73 18.31
N ALA A 76 -2.75 -6.51 18.71
CA ALA A 76 -1.41 -6.19 19.19
C ALA A 76 -0.97 -7.05 20.39
N ARG A 77 -1.91 -7.43 21.26
CA ARG A 77 -1.67 -8.31 22.42
C ARG A 77 -1.44 -9.79 22.05
N TYR A 78 -1.64 -10.15 20.79
CA TYR A 78 -1.58 -11.53 20.29
C TYR A 78 -0.48 -11.73 19.24
N THR A 79 0.25 -10.68 18.85
CA THR A 79 1.36 -10.77 17.90
C THR A 79 2.65 -10.26 18.52
N ASN A 80 3.78 -10.80 18.07
CA ASN A 80 5.11 -10.40 18.58
C ASN A 80 5.59 -9.04 18.03
N ASP A 81 4.89 -8.47 17.06
CA ASP A 81 5.22 -7.23 16.35
C ASP A 81 4.22 -6.11 16.64
N ALA A 82 3.53 -6.16 17.79
CA ALA A 82 2.56 -5.15 18.24
C ALA A 82 1.39 -4.90 17.25
N GLY A 83 1.10 -5.87 16.40
CA GLY A 83 0.01 -5.84 15.43
C GLY A 83 0.34 -5.07 14.15
N ASN A 84 1.63 -4.85 13.87
CA ASN A 84 2.08 -4.25 12.62
C ASN A 84 1.62 -5.09 11.42
N HIS A 85 1.02 -4.44 10.44
CA HIS A 85 0.42 -5.10 9.28
C HIS A 85 0.41 -4.16 8.08
N VAL A 86 0.15 -4.71 6.90
CA VAL A 86 -0.28 -3.92 5.75
C VAL A 86 -1.80 -4.00 5.65
N THR A 87 -2.42 -2.91 5.22
CA THR A 87 -3.83 -2.93 4.80
C THR A 87 -3.88 -3.04 3.30
N VAL A 88 -4.71 -3.96 2.80
CA VAL A 88 -4.96 -4.14 1.37
C VAL A 88 -6.45 -3.98 1.12
N GLU A 89 -6.80 -3.00 0.30
CA GLU A 89 -8.19 -2.70 -0.05
C GLU A 89 -8.39 -2.79 -1.56
N LEU A 90 -9.53 -3.35 -1.97
CA LEU A 90 -9.96 -3.37 -3.36
C LEU A 90 -11.08 -2.35 -3.54
N LEU A 91 -10.85 -1.37 -4.39
CA LEU A 91 -11.81 -0.33 -4.71
C LEU A 91 -12.19 -0.44 -6.18
N ARG A 92 -13.50 -0.45 -6.48
CA ARG A 92 -13.95 -0.19 -7.84
C ARG A 92 -13.76 1.29 -8.14
N GLN A 93 -12.97 1.59 -9.15
CA GLN A 93 -12.83 2.92 -9.70
C GLN A 93 -13.97 3.15 -10.68
N THR A 94 -14.95 3.96 -10.29
CA THR A 94 -15.83 4.57 -11.29
C THR A 94 -15.03 5.62 -12.03
N THR A 95 -14.56 5.29 -13.23
CA THR A 95 -14.12 6.31 -14.19
C THR A 95 -15.31 7.23 -14.42
N GLY A 96 -15.27 8.46 -13.92
CA GLY A 96 -16.28 9.47 -14.24
C GLY A 96 -16.30 9.71 -15.76
N PRO A 97 -17.44 10.07 -16.35
CA PRO A 97 -17.48 10.39 -17.77
C PRO A 97 -16.65 11.67 -18.01
N GLY A 98 -15.55 11.57 -18.75
CA GLY A 98 -14.85 12.72 -19.32
C GLY A 98 -13.33 12.71 -19.17
N ALA A 99 -12.65 12.29 -20.24
CA ALA A 99 -11.50 12.99 -20.79
C ALA A 99 -11.82 13.28 -22.27
#